data_AF-A0A2U2DFA3-F1
#
_entry.id   AF-A0A2U2DFA3-F1
#
_cell.length_a   1.000
_cell.length_b   1.000
_cell.length_c   1.000
_cell.angle_alpha   90.00
_cell.angle_beta   90.00
_cell.angle_gamma   90.00
#
_symmetry.space_group_name_H-M   'P 1'
#
loop_
_entity.id
_entity.type
_entity.pdbx_description
1 polymer ?
#
loop_
_entity_poly.entity_id
_entity_poly.type
_entity_poly.pdbx_seq_one_letter_code
_entity_poly.pdbx_strand_id
1 'polypeptide(L)'
;MRYTVEPRNMARDEFSQSGLTYADLGRDDLERLRKTLDRHLMKAGTIEGYKMDRGMRLVDWPNGWAALTCKAYYFENREAVTFGRNGFIGFAGWADDRNVAPILDGFSEWVAETTKQKAAERALMLESGAA
;
A
#
# COMPACT_ATOMS: atom_id res chain seq x y z
N MET A 1 -3.39 27.32 -15.81
CA MET A 1 -3.06 26.65 -14.55
C MET A 1 -3.10 25.15 -14.81
N ARG A 2 -1.95 24.50 -15.00
CA ARG A 2 -1.90 23.04 -15.12
C ARG A 2 -1.96 22.50 -13.69
N TYR A 3 -3.09 21.92 -13.30
CA TYR A 3 -3.15 21.14 -12.08
C TYR A 3 -2.31 19.88 -12.34
N THR A 4 -1.06 19.88 -11.87
CA THR A 4 -0.34 18.62 -11.70
C THR A 4 -1.13 17.79 -10.71
N VAL A 5 -1.65 16.65 -11.15
CA VAL A 5 -2.27 15.68 -10.25
C VAL A 5 -1.20 15.28 -9.24
N GLU A 6 -1.49 15.49 -7.96
CA GLU A 6 -0.55 15.18 -6.87
C GLU A 6 -0.26 13.65 -6.89
N PRO A 7 1.00 13.19 -6.84
CA PRO A 7 1.34 11.76 -6.94
C PRO A 7 0.59 10.85 -5.94
N ARG A 8 0.29 11.37 -4.75
CA ARG A 8 -0.54 10.67 -3.75
C ARG A 8 -1.96 10.42 -4.24
N ASN A 9 -2.55 11.37 -4.97
CA ASN A 9 -3.88 11.20 -5.56
C ASN A 9 -3.85 10.19 -6.69
N MET A 10 -2.78 10.17 -7.51
CA MET A 10 -2.62 9.13 -8.53
C MET A 10 -2.60 7.72 -7.93
N ALA A 11 -1.85 7.51 -6.84
CA ALA A 11 -1.84 6.21 -6.15
C ALA A 11 -3.23 5.82 -5.59
N ARG A 12 -4.03 6.78 -5.10
CA ARG A 12 -5.42 6.52 -4.70
C ARG A 12 -6.29 6.16 -5.90
N ASP A 13 -6.14 6.88 -7.00
CA ASP A 13 -6.89 6.66 -8.22
C ASP A 13 -6.58 5.28 -8.81
N GLU A 14 -5.32 4.84 -8.79
CA GLU A 14 -4.91 3.49 -9.19
C GLU A 14 -5.58 2.41 -8.34
N PHE A 15 -5.60 2.56 -7.01
CA PHE A 15 -6.32 1.64 -6.14
C PHE A 15 -7.82 1.64 -6.46
N SER A 16 -8.43 2.82 -6.63
CA SER A 16 -9.84 2.94 -6.97
C SER A 16 -10.17 2.29 -8.32
N GLN A 17 -9.31 2.47 -9.32
CA GLN A 17 -9.50 1.92 -10.67
C GLN A 17 -9.24 0.42 -10.76
N SER A 18 -8.48 -0.14 -9.82
CA SER A 18 -8.22 -1.58 -9.75
C SER A 18 -9.45 -2.43 -9.43
N GLY A 19 -10.49 -1.80 -8.86
CA GLY A 19 -11.67 -2.49 -8.35
C GLY A 19 -11.46 -3.23 -7.03
N LEU A 20 -10.26 -3.14 -6.44
CA LEU A 20 -10.00 -3.66 -5.09
C LEU A 20 -10.75 -2.82 -4.04
N THR A 21 -11.27 -3.50 -3.03
CA THR A 21 -11.83 -2.93 -1.82
C THR A 21 -11.07 -3.45 -0.61
N TYR A 22 -11.27 -2.86 0.57
CA TYR A 22 -10.60 -3.35 1.77
C TYR A 22 -11.03 -4.78 2.12
N ALA A 23 -12.24 -5.19 1.73
CA ALA A 23 -12.73 -6.55 1.94
C ALA A 23 -11.96 -7.61 1.12
N ASP A 24 -11.33 -7.20 0.01
CA ASP A 24 -10.49 -8.09 -0.81
C ASP A 24 -9.11 -8.34 -0.18
N LEU A 25 -8.72 -7.53 0.81
CA LEU A 25 -7.37 -7.45 1.35
C LEU A 25 -7.26 -8.21 2.68
N GLY A 26 -6.66 -9.39 2.64
CA GLY A 26 -6.30 -10.14 3.84
C GLY A 26 -5.00 -9.65 4.48
N ARG A 27 -4.66 -10.23 5.63
CA ARG A 27 -3.37 -9.98 6.30
C ARG A 27 -2.17 -10.27 5.39
N ASP A 28 -2.27 -11.31 4.56
CA ASP A 28 -1.19 -11.70 3.64
C ASP A 28 -1.03 -10.69 2.49
N ASP A 29 -2.12 -10.07 2.03
CA ASP A 29 -2.07 -8.98 1.05
C ASP A 29 -1.33 -7.75 1.63
N LEU A 30 -1.63 -7.40 2.89
CA LEU A 30 -0.96 -6.30 3.59
C LEU A 30 0.51 -6.63 3.90
N GLU A 31 0.85 -7.88 4.21
CA GLU A 31 2.24 -8.30 4.38
C GLU A 31 3.01 -8.24 3.04
N ARG A 32 2.36 -8.59 1.92
CA ARG A 32 2.94 -8.38 0.58
C ARG A 32 3.18 -6.90 0.30
N LEU A 33 2.21 -6.03 0.59
CA LEU A 33 2.40 -4.58 0.49
C LEU A 33 3.62 -4.14 1.31
N ARG A 34 3.68 -4.53 2.59
CA ARG A 34 4.79 -4.19 3.48
C ARG A 34 6.15 -4.59 2.89
N LYS A 35 6.27 -5.80 2.34
CA LYS A 35 7.50 -6.30 1.71
C LYS A 35 7.84 -5.55 0.42
N THR A 36 6.85 -5.22 -0.40
CA THR A 36 7.06 -4.43 -1.61
C THR A 36 7.54 -3.02 -1.26
N LEU A 37 6.90 -2.35 -0.31
CA LEU A 37 7.34 -1.05 0.20
C LEU A 37 8.77 -1.11 0.78
N ASP A 38 9.09 -2.13 1.58
CA ASP A 38 10.42 -2.31 2.17
C ASP A 38 11.53 -2.36 1.11
N ARG A 39 11.29 -3.14 0.05
CA ARG A 39 12.20 -3.25 -1.10
C ARG A 39 12.39 -1.91 -1.82
N HIS A 40 11.33 -1.15 -2.03
CA HIS A 40 11.40 0.18 -2.66
C HIS A 40 12.14 1.20 -1.78
N LEU A 41 11.83 1.26 -0.48
CA LEU A 41 12.52 2.14 0.47
C LEU A 41 14.02 1.87 0.52
N MET A 42 14.40 0.59 0.70
CA MET A 42 15.81 0.19 0.77
C MET A 42 16.56 0.44 -0.54
N LYS A 43 15.91 0.23 -1.69
CA LYS A 43 16.50 0.48 -3.01
C LYS A 43 16.68 1.96 -3.27
N ALA A 44 15.72 2.79 -2.88
CA ALA A 44 15.76 4.23 -3.14
C ALA A 44 16.85 4.93 -2.31
N GLY A 45 17.06 4.48 -1.07
CA GLY A 45 18.13 5.00 -0.21
C GLY A 45 18.07 6.51 0.01
N THR A 46 16.88 7.11 -0.06
CA THR A 46 16.71 8.56 0.06
C THR A 46 16.95 9.07 1.48
N ILE A 47 16.81 8.18 2.46
CA ILE A 47 17.13 8.40 3.87
C ILE A 47 17.99 7.21 4.34
N GLU A 48 19.01 7.47 5.16
CA GLU A 48 19.83 6.40 5.74
C GLU A 48 18.98 5.46 6.61
N GLY A 49 19.10 4.16 6.38
CA GLY A 49 18.34 3.14 7.10
C GLY A 49 16.84 3.10 6.81
N TYR A 50 16.37 3.76 5.74
CA TYR A 50 14.94 3.84 5.41
C TYR A 50 14.37 2.48 5.02
N LYS A 51 13.44 1.97 5.85
CA LYS A 51 12.82 0.66 5.66
C LYS A 51 11.48 0.55 6.39
N MET A 52 10.69 -0.45 6.03
CA MET A 52 9.44 -0.73 6.72
C MET A 52 9.68 -1.36 8.09
N ASP A 53 8.80 -1.09 9.03
CA ASP A 53 8.69 -1.92 10.22
C ASP A 53 8.10 -3.28 9.89
N ARG A 54 8.33 -4.28 10.75
CA ARG A 54 7.78 -5.63 10.58
C ARG A 54 6.33 -5.73 11.06
N GLY A 55 5.95 -4.91 12.05
CA GLY A 55 4.62 -4.91 12.62
C GLY A 55 3.63 -4.15 11.72
N MET A 56 2.41 -4.65 11.64
CA MET A 56 1.28 -3.94 11.05
C MET A 56 0.28 -3.65 12.16
N ARG A 57 -0.30 -2.44 12.17
CA ARG A 57 -1.37 -2.08 13.09
C ARG A 57 -2.69 -2.36 12.39
N LEU A 58 -3.39 -3.41 12.80
CA LEU A 58 -4.69 -3.80 12.25
C LEU A 58 -5.74 -3.65 13.35
N VAL A 59 -6.72 -2.77 13.16
CA VAL A 59 -7.81 -2.56 14.11
C VAL A 59 -9.11 -2.83 13.39
N ASP A 60 -9.82 -3.90 13.80
CA ASP A 60 -11.11 -4.30 13.23
C ASP A 60 -11.06 -4.50 11.69
N TRP A 61 -9.92 -4.94 11.17
CA TRP A 61 -9.72 -5.09 9.73
C TRP A 61 -10.58 -6.24 9.15
N PRO A 62 -11.27 -6.06 8.00
CA PRO A 62 -11.21 -4.94 7.04
C PRO A 62 -12.20 -3.79 7.27
N ASN A 63 -13.08 -3.86 8.29
CA ASN A 63 -14.12 -2.85 8.54
C ASN A 63 -13.59 -1.60 9.25
N GLY A 64 -12.46 -1.72 9.95
CA GLY A 64 -11.81 -0.66 10.70
C GLY A 64 -10.70 0.02 9.91
N TRP A 65 -9.48 -0.03 10.44
CA TRP A 65 -8.32 0.62 9.81
C TRP A 65 -7.06 -0.22 9.93
N ALA A 66 -6.14 -0.01 9.00
CA ALA A 66 -4.81 -0.60 9.01
C ALA A 66 -3.75 0.46 8.79
N ALA A 67 -2.61 0.36 9.47
CA ALA A 67 -1.44 1.19 9.19
C ALA A 67 -0.17 0.36 9.14
N LEU A 68 0.64 0.62 8.12
CA LEU A 68 1.98 0.11 7.93
C LEU A 68 2.95 1.26 8.21
N THR A 69 3.92 1.03 9.08
CA THR A 69 4.90 2.05 9.48
C THR A 69 6.29 1.76 8.95
N CYS A 70 7.13 2.78 8.95
CA CYS A 70 8.52 2.75 8.53
C CYS A 70 9.41 3.47 9.54
N LYS A 71 10.71 3.25 9.38
CA LYS A 71 11.76 3.87 10.18
C LYS A 71 12.97 4.23 9.33
N ALA A 72 13.80 5.09 9.88
CA ALA A 72 15.10 5.47 9.35
C ALA A 72 16.05 5.80 10.51
N TYR A 73 17.27 6.27 10.21
CA TYR A 73 18.28 6.54 11.24
C TYR A 73 17.84 7.54 12.33
N TYR A 74 16.89 8.44 12.04
CA TYR A 74 16.43 9.50 12.97
C TYR A 74 14.95 9.44 13.36
N PHE A 75 14.20 8.42 12.90
CA PHE A 75 12.80 8.25 13.29
C PHE A 75 12.39 6.79 13.31
N GLU A 76 11.39 6.49 14.13
CA GLU A 76 10.75 5.19 14.19
C GLU A 76 9.23 5.33 14.07
N ASN A 77 8.56 4.26 13.65
CA ASN A 77 7.09 4.13 13.65
C ASN A 77 6.33 5.26 12.92
N ARG A 78 6.91 5.83 11.86
CA ARG A 78 6.22 6.82 11.02
C ARG A 78 5.30 6.11 10.02
N GLU A 79 4.07 6.60 9.85
CA GLU A 79 3.12 6.00 8.90
C GLU A 79 3.66 6.07 7.47
N ALA A 80 3.70 4.94 6.78
CA ALA A 80 4.00 4.86 5.36
C ALA A 80 2.71 4.81 4.55
N VAL A 81 1.83 3.84 4.87
CA VAL A 81 0.51 3.67 4.26
C VAL A 81 -0.53 3.44 5.35
N THR A 82 -1.62 4.18 5.31
CA THR A 82 -2.77 4.02 6.23
C THR A 82 -4.04 3.80 5.43
N PHE A 83 -4.75 2.70 5.69
CA PHE A 83 -6.09 2.42 5.19
C PHE A 83 -7.10 2.89 6.25
N GLY A 84 -7.77 4.01 6.00
CA GLY A 84 -8.68 4.65 6.95
C GLY A 84 -10.12 4.13 6.87
N ARG A 85 -10.86 4.23 7.97
CA ARG A 85 -12.25 3.72 8.10
C ARG A 85 -13.23 4.24 7.03
N ASN A 86 -12.97 5.39 6.43
CA ASN A 86 -13.80 6.02 5.41
C ASN A 86 -13.36 5.65 3.97
N GLY A 87 -12.50 4.65 3.80
CA GLY A 87 -11.94 4.26 2.51
C GLY A 87 -10.77 5.14 2.04
N PHE A 88 -10.42 6.20 2.79
CA PHE A 88 -9.28 7.04 2.46
C PHE A 88 -7.95 6.31 2.69
N ILE A 89 -7.05 6.37 1.71
CA ILE A 89 -5.69 5.84 1.83
C ILE A 89 -4.71 6.99 2.05
N GLY A 90 -4.02 7.01 3.19
CA GLY A 90 -2.98 7.97 3.54
C GLY A 90 -1.60 7.48 3.11
N PHE A 91 -0.76 8.40 2.62
CA PHE A 91 0.63 8.13 2.20
C PHE A 91 1.57 9.11 2.86
N ALA A 92 2.41 8.61 3.78
CA ALA A 92 3.47 9.33 4.51
C ALA A 92 3.28 10.85 4.55
N GLY A 93 2.29 11.33 5.31
CA GLY A 93 1.95 12.75 5.39
C GLY A 93 3.05 13.63 5.99
N TRP A 94 4.08 13.03 6.55
CA TRP A 94 5.27 13.69 7.08
C TRP A 94 6.39 13.86 6.05
N ALA A 95 6.32 13.16 4.90
CA ALA A 95 7.38 13.10 3.91
C ALA A 95 7.17 14.15 2.79
N ASP A 96 8.27 14.73 2.34
CA ASP A 96 8.30 15.51 1.09
C ASP A 96 8.12 14.60 -0.14
N ASP A 97 8.06 15.21 -1.32
CA ASP A 97 7.83 14.48 -2.57
C ASP A 97 8.95 13.48 -2.88
N ARG A 98 10.18 13.78 -2.48
CA ARG A 98 11.33 12.89 -2.68
C ARG A 98 11.23 11.64 -1.82
N ASN A 99 10.85 11.77 -0.56
CA ASN A 99 10.84 10.68 0.39
C ASN A 99 9.56 9.86 0.36
N VAL A 100 8.44 10.43 -0.11
CA VAL A 100 7.21 9.66 -0.35
C VAL A 100 7.26 8.85 -1.65
N ALA A 101 8.03 9.29 -2.66
CA ALA A 101 8.11 8.63 -3.97
C ALA A 101 8.28 7.10 -3.89
N PRO A 102 9.27 6.52 -3.16
CA PRO A 102 9.40 5.07 -3.08
C PRO A 102 8.23 4.35 -2.40
N ILE A 103 7.47 5.04 -1.53
CA ILE A 103 6.23 4.48 -0.96
C ILE A 103 5.15 4.41 -2.03
N LEU A 104 5.01 5.45 -2.84
CA LEU A 104 4.02 5.49 -3.92
C LEU A 104 4.34 4.44 -4.99
N ASP A 105 5.59 4.37 -5.44
CA ASP A 105 6.02 3.38 -6.43
C ASP A 105 5.76 1.95 -5.95
N GLY A 106 6.11 1.66 -4.69
CA GLY A 106 5.85 0.35 -4.10
C GLY A 106 4.37 0.05 -3.89
N PHE A 107 3.56 1.06 -3.57
CA PHE A 107 2.11 0.90 -3.48
C PHE A 107 1.49 0.62 -4.85
N SER A 108 1.85 1.39 -5.88
CA SER A 108 1.40 1.19 -7.26
C SER A 108 1.76 -0.19 -7.81
N GLU A 109 3.00 -0.64 -7.58
CA GLU A 109 3.42 -2.00 -7.92
C GLU A 109 2.53 -3.05 -7.23
N TRP A 110 2.33 -2.90 -5.92
CA TRP A 110 1.51 -3.83 -5.15
C TRP A 110 0.05 -3.86 -5.61
N VAL A 111 -0.55 -2.71 -5.96
CA VAL A 111 -1.91 -2.65 -6.52
C VAL A 111 -1.98 -3.46 -7.81
N ALA A 112 -1.04 -3.25 -8.73
CA ALA A 112 -1.02 -3.95 -10.01
C ALA A 112 -0.86 -5.48 -9.83
N GLU A 113 0.02 -5.91 -8.92
CA GLU A 113 0.25 -7.34 -8.63
C GLU A 113 -0.96 -7.98 -7.93
N THR A 114 -1.49 -7.33 -6.91
CA THR A 114 -2.63 -7.83 -6.12
C THR A 114 -3.88 -7.95 -6.98
N THR A 115 -4.13 -6.98 -7.85
CA THR A 115 -5.26 -7.02 -8.78
C THR A 115 -5.21 -8.26 -9.69
N LYS A 116 -4.02 -8.56 -10.24
CA LYS A 116 -3.82 -9.75 -11.08
C LYS A 116 -4.04 -11.04 -10.29
N GLN A 117 -3.52 -11.11 -9.06
CA GLN A 117 -3.69 -12.27 -8.18
C GLN A 117 -5.17 -12.53 -7.87
N LYS A 118 -5.89 -11.49 -7.42
CA LYS A 118 -7.32 -11.61 -7.10
C LYS A 118 -8.17 -11.95 -8.31
N ALA A 119 -7.82 -11.42 -9.50
CA ALA A 119 -8.50 -11.79 -10.73
C ALA A 119 -8.29 -13.28 -11.08
N ALA A 120 -7.07 -13.79 -10.95
CA ALA A 120 -6.76 -15.19 -11.20
C ALA A 120 -7.45 -16.14 -10.19
N GLU A 121 -7.46 -15.78 -8.90
CA GLU A 121 -8.17 -16.54 -7.85
C GLU A 121 -9.67 -16.65 -8.16
N ARG A 122 -10.32 -15.54 -8.55
CA ARG A 122 -11.73 -15.55 -8.93
C ARG A 122 -12.01 -16.40 -10.16
N ALA A 123 -11.15 -16.34 -11.18
CA ALA A 123 -11.29 -17.17 -12.37
C ALA A 123 -11.22 -18.66 -12.03
N LEU A 124 -10.26 -19.07 -11.20
CA LEU A 124 -10.12 -20.46 -10.76
C LEU A 124 -11.33 -20.95 -9.95
N MET A 125 -11.88 -20.10 -9.07
CA MET A 125 -13.07 -20.45 -8.29
C MET A 125 -14.29 -20.71 -9.19
N LEU A 126 -14.50 -19.89 -10.22
CA LEU A 126 -15.60 -20.06 -11.18
C LEU A 126 -15.48 -21.37 -11.97
N GLU A 127 -14.26 -21.75 -12.36
CA GLU A 127 -14.01 -23.02 -13.05
C GLU A 127 -14.24 -24.24 -12.13
N SER A 128 -13.89 -24.13 -10.85
CA SER A 128 -14.05 -25.21 -9.87
C SER A 128 -15.47 -25.39 -9.31
N GLY A 129 -16.31 -24.35 -9.35
CA GLY A 129 -17.70 -24.39 -8.89
C GLY A 129 -18.73 -24.71 -9.97
N ALA A 130 -18.29 -24.87 -11.22
CA ALA A 130 -19.13 -25.24 -12.37
C ALA A 130 -19.12 -26.75 -12.66
N ALA A 131 -18.50 -27.56 -11.80
CA ALA A 131 -18.44 -29.02 -11.85
C ALA A 131 -19.26 -29.66 -10.73
#